data_AF-A0A2T6K5I8-F1
#
_entry.id   AF-A0A2T6K5I8-F1
#
_cell.length_a   1.000
_cell.length_b   1.000
_cell.length_c   1.000
_cell.angle_alpha   90.00
_cell.angle_beta   90.00
_cell.angle_gamma   90.00
#
_symmetry.space_group_name_H-M   'P 1'
#
loop_
_entity.id
_entity.type
_entity.pdbx_description
1 polymer ?
#
loop_
_entity_poly.entity_id
_entity_poly.type
_entity_poly.pdbx_seq_one_letter_code
_entity_poly.pdbx_strand_id
1 'polypeptide(L)'
;MNQTEYEWVKQTRGVIFEFCSKLESNDFSRQVDGFGFQSIRDSLVHISDCYHAWLGSYILLKTNKPLTAKEDLAEIGLDEIKVRFDQVDSYVKEVFEVFSNNMDEPIQREIPWRVGGEIISITPGKLLMHTITHEFHHKGQIVAMARQMGYEPPNTDVLGTRD
;
A
#
# COMPACT_ATOMS: atom_id res chain seq x y z
N MET A 1 -0.32 17.21 1.61
CA MET A 1 0.28 16.45 0.50
C MET A 1 -0.46 16.81 -0.79
N ASN A 2 0.21 16.88 -1.93
CA ASN A 2 -0.40 17.17 -3.24
C ASN A 2 -0.17 16.01 -4.25
N GLN A 3 -0.76 16.12 -5.45
CA GLN A 3 -0.64 15.09 -6.47
C GLN A 3 0.81 14.87 -6.94
N THR A 4 1.61 15.93 -7.04
CA THR A 4 3.03 15.84 -7.45
C THR A 4 3.84 15.02 -6.45
N GLU A 5 3.64 15.24 -5.15
CA GLU A 5 4.32 14.46 -4.11
C GLU A 5 3.94 12.97 -4.17
N TYR A 6 2.70 12.65 -4.56
CA TYR A 6 2.27 11.27 -4.74
C TYR A 6 2.94 10.59 -5.93
N GLU A 7 3.30 11.32 -6.99
CA GLU A 7 4.05 10.76 -8.11
C GLU A 7 5.43 10.25 -7.67
N TRP A 8 6.08 10.88 -6.68
CA TRP A 8 7.31 10.34 -6.11
C TRP A 8 7.08 9.03 -5.34
N VAL A 9 5.95 8.90 -4.65
CA VAL A 9 5.57 7.62 -4.00
C VAL A 9 5.40 6.52 -5.04
N LYS A 10 4.71 6.81 -6.15
CA LYS A 10 4.55 5.88 -7.29
C LYS A 10 5.90 5.49 -7.90
N GLN A 11 6.80 6.44 -8.12
CA GLN A 11 8.14 6.18 -8.65
C GLN A 11 8.93 5.22 -7.75
N THR A 12 9.00 5.50 -6.45
CA THR A 12 9.71 4.59 -5.51
C THR A 12 9.05 3.22 -5.41
N ARG A 13 7.73 3.11 -5.59
CA ARG A 13 7.02 1.82 -5.64
C ARG A 13 7.36 1.04 -6.92
N GLY A 14 7.44 1.73 -8.06
CA GLY A 14 7.89 1.16 -9.32
C GLY A 14 9.29 0.54 -9.22
N VAL A 15 10.22 1.20 -8.51
CA VAL A 15 11.57 0.67 -8.23
C VAL A 15 11.51 -0.67 -7.49
N ILE A 16 10.63 -0.80 -6.48
CA ILE A 16 10.42 -2.07 -5.77
C ILE A 16 9.84 -3.13 -6.69
N PHE A 17 8.85 -2.80 -7.53
CA PHE A 17 8.29 -3.78 -8.48
C PHE A 17 9.31 -4.26 -9.50
N GLU A 18 10.12 -3.35 -10.04
CA GLU A 18 11.19 -3.72 -10.96
C GLU A 18 12.21 -4.64 -10.28
N PHE A 19 12.59 -4.33 -9.03
CA PHE A 19 13.44 -5.21 -8.23
C PHE A 19 12.81 -6.59 -8.01
N CYS A 20 11.53 -6.64 -7.61
CA CYS A 20 10.82 -7.90 -7.36
C CYS A 20 10.71 -8.77 -8.61
N SER A 21 10.59 -8.18 -9.81
CA SER A 21 10.55 -8.92 -11.07
C SER A 21 11.85 -9.65 -11.43
N LYS A 22 12.95 -9.33 -10.74
CA LYS A 22 14.28 -9.93 -10.95
C LYS A 22 14.64 -10.95 -9.86
N LEU A 23 13.76 -11.16 -8.87
CA LEU A 23 13.97 -12.17 -7.83
C LEU A 23 13.79 -13.57 -8.40
N GLU A 24 14.46 -14.54 -7.78
CA GLU A 24 14.18 -15.96 -8.03
C GLU A 24 12.73 -16.28 -7.67
N SER A 25 12.08 -17.16 -8.45
CA SER A 25 10.63 -17.42 -8.37
C SER A 25 10.15 -17.79 -6.96
N ASN A 26 10.99 -18.48 -6.18
CA ASN A 26 10.65 -18.91 -4.83
C ASN A 26 10.90 -17.84 -3.75
N ASP A 27 11.79 -16.87 -4.00
CA ASP A 27 12.16 -15.87 -2.99
C ASP A 27 11.12 -14.77 -2.83
N PHE A 28 10.27 -14.54 -3.84
CA PHE A 28 9.18 -13.57 -3.75
C PHE A 28 8.15 -13.92 -2.67
N SER A 29 7.85 -15.21 -2.50
CA SER A 29 6.90 -15.75 -1.51
C SER A 29 7.58 -16.45 -0.32
N ARG A 30 8.92 -16.49 -0.31
CA ARG A 30 9.72 -17.11 0.74
C ARG A 30 9.45 -16.46 2.08
N GLN A 31 9.31 -17.31 3.09
CA GLN A 31 9.12 -16.88 4.47
C GLN A 31 10.46 -16.42 5.08
N VAL A 32 10.44 -15.27 5.72
CA VAL A 32 11.57 -14.61 6.39
C VAL A 32 11.12 -14.23 7.79
N ASP A 33 11.77 -14.81 8.79
CA ASP A 33 11.42 -14.61 10.20
C ASP A 33 11.74 -13.19 10.68
N GLY A 34 11.03 -12.75 11.73
CA GLY A 34 11.28 -11.45 12.37
C GLY A 34 10.54 -10.26 11.76
N PHE A 35 9.67 -10.49 10.77
CA PHE A 35 8.82 -9.46 10.16
C PHE A 35 7.33 -9.72 10.43
N GLY A 36 6.55 -8.64 10.50
CA GLY A 36 5.08 -8.74 10.71
C GLY A 36 4.36 -9.44 9.56
N PHE A 37 4.88 -9.26 8.33
CA PHE A 37 4.52 -10.04 7.15
C PHE A 37 5.76 -10.77 6.70
N GLN A 38 5.67 -12.09 6.66
CA GLN A 38 6.84 -12.95 6.56
C GLN A 38 7.34 -13.13 5.12
N SER A 39 6.77 -12.45 4.11
CA SER A 39 7.32 -12.50 2.75
C SER A 39 7.19 -11.15 2.03
N ILE A 40 7.96 -10.98 0.94
CA ILE A 40 7.88 -9.80 0.08
C ILE A 40 6.48 -9.69 -0.55
N ARG A 41 5.95 -10.80 -1.08
CA ARG A 41 4.58 -10.88 -1.61
C ARG A 41 3.56 -10.41 -0.59
N ASP A 42 3.55 -11.02 0.59
CA ASP A 42 2.52 -10.76 1.59
C ASP A 42 2.63 -9.32 2.12
N SER A 43 3.85 -8.77 2.19
CA SER A 43 4.08 -7.36 2.52
C SER A 43 3.49 -6.42 1.47
N LEU A 44 3.70 -6.69 0.19
CA LEU A 44 3.16 -5.87 -0.90
C LEU A 44 1.62 -5.96 -0.98
N VAL A 45 1.05 -7.14 -0.77
CA VAL A 45 -0.41 -7.31 -0.68
C VAL A 45 -0.94 -6.48 0.49
N HIS A 46 -0.35 -6.60 1.69
CA HIS A 46 -0.76 -5.84 2.86
C HIS A 46 -0.67 -4.32 2.66
N ILE A 47 0.38 -3.83 2.01
CA ILE A 47 0.46 -2.40 1.64
C ILE A 47 -0.75 -2.03 0.78
N SER A 48 -1.04 -2.79 -0.27
CA SER A 48 -2.19 -2.51 -1.15
C SER A 48 -3.52 -2.56 -0.39
N ASP A 49 -3.70 -3.53 0.51
CA ASP A 49 -4.90 -3.69 1.34
C ASP A 49 -5.12 -2.47 2.23
N CYS A 50 -4.05 -1.88 2.78
CA CYS A 50 -4.12 -0.67 3.59
C CYS A 50 -4.74 0.51 2.81
N TYR A 51 -4.35 0.70 1.54
CA TYR A 51 -4.96 1.71 0.68
C TYR A 51 -6.41 1.36 0.29
N HIS A 52 -6.68 0.11 -0.06
CA HIS A 52 -8.05 -0.33 -0.39
C HIS A 52 -8.99 -0.13 0.80
N ALA A 53 -8.50 -0.39 2.02
CA ALA A 53 -9.27 -0.24 3.25
C ALA A 53 -9.52 1.23 3.53
N TRP A 54 -8.48 2.04 3.65
CA TRP A 54 -8.68 3.42 4.09
C TRP A 54 -9.19 4.35 3.00
N LEU A 55 -8.66 4.27 1.78
CA LEU A 55 -9.08 5.17 0.71
C LEU A 55 -10.29 4.60 -0.04
N GLY A 56 -10.16 3.36 -0.53
CA GLY A 56 -11.21 2.72 -1.33
C GLY A 56 -12.50 2.46 -0.54
N SER A 57 -12.38 1.92 0.67
CA SER A 57 -13.53 1.54 1.49
C SER A 57 -13.97 2.68 2.42
N TYR A 58 -13.10 3.16 3.31
CA TYR A 58 -13.52 4.12 4.35
C TYR A 58 -13.87 5.50 3.76
N ILE A 59 -13.01 6.08 2.93
CA ILE A 59 -13.25 7.42 2.35
C ILE A 59 -14.26 7.34 1.21
N LEU A 60 -13.96 6.54 0.18
CA LEU A 60 -14.68 6.55 -1.11
C LEU A 60 -15.87 5.56 -1.19
N LEU A 61 -16.04 4.67 -0.21
CA LEU A 61 -17.14 3.68 -0.16
C LEU A 61 -17.25 2.79 -1.43
N LYS A 62 -16.14 2.53 -2.12
CA LYS A 62 -16.10 1.75 -3.37
C LYS A 62 -16.10 0.23 -3.15
N THR A 63 -15.74 -0.22 -1.96
CA THR A 63 -15.70 -1.65 -1.59
C THR A 63 -16.01 -1.83 -0.11
N ASN A 64 -16.56 -2.99 0.26
CA ASN A 64 -16.71 -3.44 1.65
C ASN A 64 -15.84 -4.67 1.97
N LYS A 65 -15.02 -5.12 1.01
CA LYS A 65 -14.06 -6.22 1.15
C LYS A 65 -12.67 -5.77 0.72
N PRO A 66 -12.03 -4.84 1.45
CA PRO A 66 -10.74 -4.28 1.06
C PRO A 66 -9.54 -5.17 1.42
N LEU A 67 -9.74 -6.16 2.29
CA LEU A 67 -8.67 -7.02 2.80
C LEU A 67 -8.66 -8.35 2.05
N THR A 68 -7.47 -8.78 1.67
CA THR A 68 -7.21 -10.08 1.07
C THR A 68 -7.34 -11.17 2.15
N ALA A 69 -8.06 -12.25 1.85
CA ALA A 69 -8.15 -13.39 2.75
C ALA A 69 -6.83 -14.19 2.73
N LYS A 70 -6.47 -14.83 3.84
CA LYS A 70 -5.19 -15.55 3.94
C LYS A 70 -5.09 -16.70 2.94
N GLU A 71 -6.23 -17.33 2.66
CA GLU A 71 -6.36 -18.46 1.76
C GLU A 71 -6.08 -18.07 0.30
N ASP A 72 -6.32 -16.79 -0.05
CA ASP A 72 -6.14 -16.27 -1.41
C ASP A 72 -4.70 -15.82 -1.68
N LEU A 73 -3.87 -15.61 -0.63
CA LEU A 73 -2.51 -15.07 -0.78
C LEU A 73 -1.60 -15.93 -1.66
N ALA A 74 -1.81 -17.25 -1.67
CA ALA A 74 -1.00 -18.18 -2.44
C ALA A 74 -1.09 -17.94 -3.95
N GLU A 75 -2.25 -17.45 -4.41
CA GLU A 75 -2.57 -17.26 -5.83
C GLU A 75 -2.18 -15.86 -6.35
N ILE A 76 -1.71 -14.96 -5.46
CA ILE A 76 -1.39 -13.58 -5.83
C ILE A 76 0.06 -13.47 -6.28
N GLY A 77 0.26 -13.24 -7.58
CA GLY A 77 1.54 -12.93 -8.18
C GLY A 77 1.87 -11.43 -8.19
N LEU A 78 3.07 -11.11 -8.68
CA LEU A 78 3.51 -9.72 -8.79
C LEU A 78 2.62 -8.89 -9.74
N ASP A 79 2.09 -9.50 -10.80
CA ASP A 79 1.25 -8.78 -11.77
C ASP A 79 -0.14 -8.48 -11.20
N GLU A 80 -0.74 -9.41 -10.44
CA GLU A 80 -1.97 -9.14 -9.67
C GLU A 80 -1.75 -8.00 -8.67
N ILE A 81 -0.60 -7.96 -8.00
CA ILE A 81 -0.25 -6.87 -7.08
C ILE A 81 -0.15 -5.53 -7.81
N LYS A 82 0.48 -5.47 -8.99
CA LYS A 82 0.53 -4.23 -9.79
C LYS A 82 -0.87 -3.74 -10.14
N VAL A 83 -1.78 -4.62 -10.56
CA VAL A 83 -3.19 -4.27 -10.84
C VAL A 83 -3.89 -3.71 -9.60
N ARG A 84 -3.63 -4.28 -8.41
CA ARG A 84 -4.14 -3.72 -7.14
C ARG A 84 -3.61 -2.30 -6.93
N PHE A 85 -2.34 -2.04 -7.21
CA PHE A 85 -1.77 -0.70 -7.06
C PHE A 85 -2.24 0.31 -8.12
N ASP A 86 -2.60 -0.14 -9.32
CA ASP A 86 -3.29 0.73 -10.30
C ASP A 86 -4.65 1.21 -9.75
N GLN A 87 -5.35 0.34 -9.03
CA GLN A 87 -6.58 0.70 -8.34
C GLN A 87 -6.32 1.64 -7.14
N VAL A 88 -5.22 1.43 -6.40
CA VAL A 88 -4.76 2.37 -5.35
C VAL A 88 -4.50 3.76 -5.94
N ASP A 89 -3.81 3.85 -7.07
CA ASP A 89 -3.51 5.12 -7.72
C ASP A 89 -4.78 5.85 -8.14
N SER A 90 -5.78 5.10 -8.61
CA SER A 90 -7.11 5.63 -8.92
C SER A 90 -7.81 6.17 -7.66
N TYR A 91 -7.73 5.47 -6.52
CA TYR A 91 -8.29 5.96 -5.27
C TYR A 91 -7.61 7.23 -4.77
N VAL A 92 -6.28 7.30 -4.81
CA VAL A 92 -5.56 8.50 -4.37
C VAL A 92 -5.93 9.69 -5.23
N LYS A 93 -6.00 9.50 -6.55
CA LYS A 93 -6.47 10.55 -7.48
C LYS A 93 -7.88 11.02 -7.13
N GLU A 94 -8.83 10.09 -6.94
CA GLU A 94 -10.22 10.43 -6.61
C GLU A 94 -10.33 11.13 -5.24
N VAL A 95 -9.53 10.73 -4.24
CA VAL A 95 -9.46 11.43 -2.95
C VAL A 95 -9.03 12.89 -3.14
N PHE A 96 -8.00 13.14 -3.94
CA PHE A 96 -7.58 14.52 -4.24
C PHE A 96 -8.66 15.32 -4.97
N GLU A 97 -9.37 14.71 -5.91
CA GLU A 97 -10.43 15.39 -6.68
C GLU A 97 -11.63 15.73 -5.79
N VAL A 98 -12.16 14.74 -5.08
CA VAL A 98 -13.39 14.86 -4.28
C VAL A 98 -13.18 15.67 -3.00
N PHE A 99 -12.02 15.54 -2.35
CA PHE A 99 -11.75 16.16 -1.05
C PHE A 99 -10.78 17.33 -1.12
N SER A 100 -10.45 17.85 -2.32
CA SER A 100 -9.53 18.98 -2.53
C SER A 100 -9.67 20.13 -1.52
N ASN A 101 -10.90 20.52 -1.18
CA ASN A 101 -11.18 21.60 -0.22
C ASN A 101 -11.49 21.13 1.21
N ASN A 102 -11.62 19.81 1.42
CA ASN A 102 -12.14 19.20 2.66
C ASN A 102 -11.19 18.13 3.22
N MET A 103 -9.89 18.18 2.88
CA MET A 103 -8.90 17.19 3.35
C MET A 103 -8.76 17.16 4.88
N ASP A 104 -9.07 18.27 5.54
CA ASP A 104 -8.99 18.44 6.99
C ASP A 104 -10.36 18.32 7.68
N GLU A 105 -11.45 18.10 6.94
CA GLU A 105 -12.77 17.87 7.51
C GLU A 105 -12.94 16.39 7.86
N PRO A 106 -13.27 16.04 9.12
CA PRO A 106 -13.34 14.66 9.54
C PRO A 106 -14.58 13.96 8.97
N ILE A 107 -14.37 12.77 8.44
CA ILE A 107 -15.45 11.84 8.13
C ILE A 107 -15.81 11.11 9.43
N GLN A 108 -17.11 11.03 9.74
CA GLN A 108 -17.63 10.26 10.87
C GLN A 108 -18.47 9.09 10.35
N ARG A 109 -18.03 7.86 10.60
CA ARG A 109 -18.74 6.63 10.25
C ARG A 109 -18.10 5.40 10.90
N GLU A 110 -18.84 4.30 10.93
CA GLU A 110 -18.27 2.98 11.20
C GLU A 110 -17.30 2.57 10.10
N ILE A 111 -16.35 1.69 10.43
CA ILE A 111 -15.43 1.11 9.45
C ILE A 111 -16.21 0.12 8.54
N PRO A 112 -16.37 0.38 7.22
CA PRO A 112 -17.32 -0.38 6.39
C PRO A 112 -17.04 -1.88 6.27
N TRP A 113 -15.80 -2.31 6.47
CA TRP A 113 -15.40 -3.72 6.41
C TRP A 113 -15.36 -4.41 7.78
N ARG A 114 -15.83 -3.74 8.85
CA ARG A 114 -15.95 -4.31 10.20
C ARG A 114 -17.42 -4.31 10.59
N VAL A 115 -17.96 -5.50 10.88
CA VAL A 115 -19.36 -5.64 11.33
C VAL A 115 -19.50 -5.16 12.77
N GLY A 116 -20.44 -4.26 13.03
CA GLY A 116 -20.77 -3.78 14.38
C GLY A 116 -19.64 -2.97 15.02
N GLY A 117 -18.86 -2.25 14.21
CA GLY A 117 -17.75 -1.44 14.69
C GLY A 117 -18.19 -0.13 15.31
N GLU A 118 -17.31 0.50 16.08
CA GLU A 118 -17.53 1.85 16.60
C GLU A 118 -17.46 2.91 15.48
N ILE A 119 -18.21 3.99 15.65
CA ILE A 119 -18.06 5.18 14.81
C ILE A 119 -16.72 5.83 15.14
N ILE A 120 -15.89 6.01 14.11
CA ILE A 120 -14.63 6.74 14.21
C ILE A 120 -14.72 8.06 13.45
N SER A 121 -13.88 9.02 13.87
CA SER A 121 -13.78 10.35 13.24
C SER A 121 -12.35 10.59 12.77
N ILE A 122 -12.12 10.57 11.46
CA ILE A 122 -10.78 10.74 10.86
C ILE A 122 -10.86 11.59 9.60
N THR A 123 -9.89 12.48 9.40
CA THR A 123 -9.79 13.32 8.20
C THR A 123 -9.19 12.56 7.01
N PRO A 124 -9.62 12.85 5.77
CA PRO A 124 -9.03 12.28 4.56
C PRO A 124 -7.51 12.49 4.48
N GLY A 125 -7.02 13.68 4.86
CA GLY A 125 -5.60 14.01 4.87
C GLY A 125 -4.78 13.12 5.81
N LYS A 126 -5.31 12.81 7.00
CA LYS A 126 -4.65 11.91 7.94
C LYS A 126 -4.61 10.47 7.41
N LEU A 127 -5.68 10.00 6.78
CA LEU A 127 -5.73 8.65 6.19
C LEU A 127 -4.78 8.52 4.99
N LEU A 128 -4.71 9.53 4.13
CA LEU A 128 -3.79 9.56 3.01
C LEU A 128 -2.32 9.55 3.47
N MET A 129 -2.00 10.36 4.48
CA MET A 129 -0.68 10.36 5.12
C MET A 129 -0.37 8.99 5.76
N HIS A 130 -1.35 8.41 6.46
CA HIS A 130 -1.21 7.08 7.06
C HIS A 130 -0.88 6.01 6.02
N THR A 131 -1.63 5.92 4.92
CA THR A 131 -1.40 4.89 3.91
C THR A 131 -0.02 4.99 3.26
N ILE A 132 0.47 6.22 3.04
CA ILE A 132 1.79 6.46 2.42
C ILE A 132 2.92 6.17 3.38
N THR A 133 2.85 6.69 4.61
CA THR A 133 3.88 6.39 5.63
C THR A 133 3.93 4.90 5.94
N HIS A 134 2.77 4.22 5.93
CA HIS A 134 2.67 2.77 6.06
C HIS A 134 3.30 2.02 4.87
N GLU A 135 3.11 2.49 3.64
CA GLU A 135 3.82 1.97 2.47
C GLU A 135 5.35 2.08 2.63
N PHE A 136 5.87 3.25 3.01
CA PHE A 136 7.32 3.42 3.21
C PHE A 136 7.86 2.53 4.34
N HIS A 137 7.13 2.40 5.45
CA HIS A 137 7.49 1.49 6.54
C HIS A 137 7.70 0.06 6.05
N HIS A 138 6.73 -0.49 5.31
CA HIS A 138 6.82 -1.86 4.81
C HIS A 138 7.77 -2.01 3.61
N LYS A 139 8.00 -0.98 2.79
CA LYS A 139 9.08 -0.99 1.79
C LYS A 139 10.45 -1.13 2.44
N GLY A 140 10.69 -0.44 3.56
CA GLY A 140 11.89 -0.65 4.37
C GLY A 140 12.06 -2.11 4.82
N GLN A 141 10.96 -2.76 5.22
CA GLN A 141 10.97 -4.19 5.58
C GLN A 141 11.24 -5.10 4.37
N ILE A 142 10.64 -4.82 3.20
CA ILE A 142 10.90 -5.56 1.96
C ILE A 142 12.38 -5.50 1.58
N VAL A 143 12.99 -4.31 1.64
CA VAL A 143 14.42 -4.10 1.40
C VAL A 143 15.26 -4.88 2.41
N ALA A 144 14.87 -4.91 3.69
CA ALA A 144 15.56 -5.68 4.72
C ALA A 144 15.47 -7.20 4.49
N MET A 145 14.28 -7.71 4.14
CA MET A 145 14.08 -9.12 3.78
C MET A 145 14.94 -9.52 2.58
N ALA A 146 14.95 -8.70 1.53
CA ALA A 146 15.79 -8.93 0.35
C ALA A 146 17.28 -9.05 0.71
N ARG A 147 17.78 -8.17 1.58
CA ARG A 147 19.17 -8.24 2.07
C ARG A 147 19.45 -9.53 2.86
N GLN A 148 18.52 -9.98 3.70
CA GLN A 148 18.67 -11.23 4.43
C GLN A 148 18.71 -12.46 3.50
N MET A 149 18.06 -12.37 2.34
CA MET A 149 18.12 -13.39 1.29
C MET A 149 19.37 -13.29 0.41
N GLY A 150 20.25 -12.31 0.64
CA GLY A 150 21.50 -12.12 -0.10
C GLY A 150 21.41 -11.21 -1.31
N TYR A 151 20.29 -10.51 -1.52
CA TYR A 151 20.13 -9.55 -2.61
C TYR A 151 20.65 -8.15 -2.24
N GLU A 152 20.98 -7.37 -3.27
CA GLU A 152 21.31 -5.95 -3.16
C GLU A 152 20.13 -5.11 -3.67
N PRO A 153 19.18 -4.73 -2.80
CA PRO A 153 18.03 -3.93 -3.22
C PRO A 153 18.43 -2.50 -3.61
N PRO A 154 17.68 -1.87 -4.53
CA PRO A 154 17.95 -0.52 -5.01
C PRO A 154 17.69 0.56 -3.93
N ASN A 155 18.09 1.79 -4.22
CA ASN A 155 17.67 2.94 -3.43
C ASN A 155 16.16 3.19 -3.60
N THR A 156 15.43 3.27 -2.49
CA THR A 156 13.98 3.49 -2.46
C THR A 156 13.60 4.82 -1.83
N ASP A 157 14.58 5.68 -1.56
CA ASP A 157 14.36 7.01 -1.00
C ASP A 157 13.71 7.93 -2.04
N VAL A 158 12.85 8.84 -1.58
CA VAL A 158 12.19 9.84 -2.42
C VAL A 158 13.20 10.79 -3.07
N LEU A 159 14.37 11.03 -2.46
CA LEU A 159 15.45 11.83 -3.05
C LEU A 159 16.01 11.21 -4.34
N GLY A 160 15.72 9.93 -4.62
CA GLY A 160 16.08 9.25 -5.86
C GLY A 160 15.06 9.42 -7.00
N THR A 161 13.93 10.09 -6.79
CA THR A 161 12.89 10.28 -7.82
C THR A 161 13.14 11.49 -8.68
N ARG A 162 12.45 11.56 -9.82
CA ARG A 162 12.44 12.73 -10.71
C ARG A 162 11.30 13.67 -10.32
N ASP A 163 11.55 14.97 -10.48
CA ASP A 163 10.55 16.04 -10.43
C ASP A 163 9.74 16.13 -11.74
#